data_AF-A0A2V2ZCG9-F1
#
_entry.id   AF-A0A2V2ZCG9-F1
#
_cell.length_a   1.000
_cell.length_b   1.000
_cell.length_c   1.000
_cell.angle_alpha   90.00
_cell.angle_beta   90.00
_cell.angle_gamma   90.00
#
_symmetry.space_group_name_H-M   'P 1'
#
loop_
_entity.id
_entity.type
_entity.pdbx_description
1 polymer ?
#
loop_
_entity_poly.entity_id
_entity_poly.type
_entity_poly.pdbx_seq_one_letter_code
_entity_poly.pdbx_strand_id
1 'polypeptide(L)'
;MGEIKDYKSFETFLIGSISFLGGGLFEFLVWTANIWFFIAVVFCYKKYFLISMILAAIAFLIAGTFFFWKEILAAENGRMGRIYSLETGYFLWIASIAFLIAGSLYLSIKSKFINHKFSS
;
A
#
# COMPACT_ATOMS: atom_id res chain seq x y z
N MET A 1 4.06 -28.09 -18.87
CA MET A 1 4.06 -27.62 -17.46
C MET A 1 4.43 -26.15 -17.49
N GLY A 2 3.61 -25.25 -16.94
CA GLY A 2 3.95 -23.82 -16.90
C GLY A 2 5.12 -23.59 -15.93
N GLU A 3 6.09 -22.77 -16.32
CA GLU A 3 7.19 -22.39 -15.43
C GLU A 3 6.65 -21.53 -14.28
N ILE A 4 7.09 -21.83 -13.06
CA ILE A 4 6.88 -20.95 -11.91
C ILE A 4 7.89 -19.81 -12.05
N LYS A 5 7.39 -18.58 -12.12
CA LYS A 5 8.21 -17.38 -12.22
C LYS A 5 8.16 -16.62 -10.92
N ASP A 6 9.35 -16.37 -10.37
CA ASP A 6 9.51 -15.49 -9.22
C ASP A 6 9.72 -14.06 -9.72
N TYR A 7 8.82 -13.17 -9.32
CA TYR A 7 8.90 -11.75 -9.66
C TYR A 7 9.50 -10.98 -8.50
N LYS A 8 10.55 -10.20 -8.77
CA LYS A 8 11.13 -9.32 -7.75
C LYS A 8 10.14 -8.22 -7.41
N SER A 9 9.99 -7.93 -6.12
CA SER A 9 9.00 -6.95 -5.65
C SER A 9 9.19 -5.55 -6.24
N PHE A 10 10.43 -5.15 -6.55
CA PHE A 10 10.71 -3.89 -7.23
C PHE A 10 10.21 -3.86 -8.69
N GLU A 11 10.34 -4.97 -9.41
CA GLU A 11 9.82 -5.08 -10.77
C GLU A 11 8.29 -5.00 -10.74
N THR A 12 7.65 -5.73 -9.83
CA THR A 12 6.19 -5.69 -9.63
C THR A 12 5.71 -4.29 -9.26
N PHE A 13 6.46 -3.55 -8.45
CA PHE A 13 6.15 -2.17 -8.09
C PHE A 13 6.15 -1.23 -9.30
N LEU A 14 7.13 -1.36 -10.20
CA LEU A 14 7.17 -0.54 -11.42
C LEU A 14 6.09 -0.96 -12.43
N ILE A 15 5.90 -2.27 -12.63
CA ILE A 15 4.95 -2.82 -13.58
C ILE A 15 3.50 -2.49 -13.18
N GLY A 16 3.19 -2.46 -11.88
CA GLY A 16 1.84 -2.12 -11.40
C GLY A 16 1.34 -0.75 -11.88
N SER A 17 2.24 0.22 -12.08
CA SER A 17 1.88 1.56 -12.57
C SER A 17 1.38 1.56 -14.02
N ILE A 18 1.89 0.64 -14.84
CA ILE A 18 1.53 0.50 -16.26
C ILE A 18 0.60 -0.69 -16.53
N SER A 19 0.25 -1.46 -15.49
CA SER A 19 -0.58 -2.68 -15.59
C SER A 19 -1.94 -2.43 -16.24
N PHE A 20 -2.50 -1.22 -16.10
CA PHE A 20 -3.76 -0.87 -16.75
C PHE A 20 -3.67 -0.89 -18.29
N LEU A 21 -2.49 -0.62 -18.87
CA LEU A 21 -2.27 -0.67 -20.33
C LEU A 21 -2.32 -2.10 -20.87
N GLY A 22 -1.93 -3.08 -20.03
CA GLY A 22 -1.97 -4.51 -20.34
C GLY A 22 -3.29 -5.20 -19.99
N GLY A 23 -4.34 -4.44 -19.62
CA GLY A 23 -5.65 -4.99 -19.22
C GLY A 23 -5.76 -5.36 -17.73
N GLY A 24 -4.70 -5.19 -16.94
CA GLY A 24 -4.67 -5.46 -15.51
C GLY A 24 -5.26 -4.32 -14.67
N LEU A 25 -6.57 -4.09 -14.81
CA LEU A 25 -7.29 -3.04 -14.09
C LEU A 25 -7.28 -3.25 -12.57
N PHE A 26 -7.47 -4.48 -12.11
CA PHE A 26 -7.49 -4.78 -10.68
C PHE A 26 -6.10 -4.62 -10.06
N GLU A 27 -5.05 -5.01 -10.78
CA GLU A 27 -3.65 -4.86 -10.37
C GLU A 27 -3.30 -3.38 -10.22
N PHE A 28 -3.77 -2.55 -11.15
CA PHE A 28 -3.64 -1.10 -11.05
C PHE A 28 -4.40 -0.54 -9.83
N LEU A 29 -5.61 -1.04 -9.54
CA LEU A 29 -6.35 -0.64 -8.34
C LEU A 29 -5.60 -0.98 -7.06
N VAL A 30 -5.04 -2.18 -6.94
CA VAL A 30 -4.18 -2.56 -5.81
C VAL A 30 -2.94 -1.66 -5.74
N TRP A 31 -2.34 -1.38 -6.89
CA TRP A 31 -1.18 -0.51 -6.99
C TRP A 31 -1.46 0.93 -6.50
N THR A 32 -2.70 1.42 -6.61
CA THR A 32 -3.07 2.76 -6.10
C THR A 32 -2.87 2.93 -4.60
N ALA A 33 -2.76 1.84 -3.83
CA ALA A 33 -2.35 1.90 -2.42
C ALA A 33 -1.04 2.69 -2.21
N ASN A 34 -0.12 2.66 -3.19
CA ASN A 34 1.11 3.44 -3.16
C ASN A 34 0.86 4.95 -3.22
N ILE A 35 -0.13 5.39 -4.02
CA ILE A 35 -0.53 6.79 -4.13
C ILE A 35 -1.10 7.26 -2.79
N TRP A 36 -2.03 6.48 -2.22
CA TRP A 36 -2.63 6.79 -0.92
C TRP A 36 -1.58 6.84 0.20
N PHE A 37 -0.64 5.90 0.21
CA PHE A 37 0.47 5.89 1.15
C PHE A 37 1.35 7.15 1.01
N PHE A 38 1.71 7.53 -0.22
CA PHE A 38 2.52 8.74 -0.46
C PHE A 38 1.81 10.01 0.01
N ILE A 39 0.51 10.16 -0.31
CA ILE A 39 -0.29 11.29 0.17
C ILE A 39 -0.33 11.28 1.71
N ALA A 40 -0.51 10.11 2.34
CA ALA A 40 -0.51 9.99 3.79
C ALA A 40 0.80 10.46 4.43
N VAL A 41 1.95 10.14 3.84
CA VAL A 41 3.28 10.61 4.29
C VAL A 41 3.38 12.14 4.20
N VAL A 42 2.93 12.74 3.08
CA VAL A 42 2.93 14.19 2.90
C VAL A 42 2.08 14.90 3.96
N PHE A 43 0.88 14.37 4.27
CA PHE A 43 0.03 14.93 5.32
C PHE A 43 0.62 14.72 6.73
N CYS A 44 1.33 13.61 6.96
CA CYS A 44 2.07 13.39 8.21
C CYS A 44 3.15 14.47 8.40
N TYR A 45 3.93 14.72 7.34
CA TYR A 45 4.97 15.75 7.34
C TYR A 45 4.40 17.16 7.58
N LYS A 46 3.23 17.46 7.01
CA LYS A 46 2.51 18.73 7.23
C LYS A 46 1.79 18.82 8.59
N LYS A 47 1.98 17.86 9.50
CA LYS A 47 1.36 17.78 10.85
C LYS A 47 -0.16 17.60 10.86
N TYR A 48 -0.76 17.21 9.74
CA TYR A 48 -2.18 16.85 9.66
C TYR A 48 -2.37 15.36 10.00
N PHE A 49 -2.07 15.00 11.25
CA PHE A 49 -1.94 13.60 11.67
C PHE A 49 -3.21 12.76 11.51
N LEU A 50 -4.40 13.34 11.75
CA LEU A 50 -5.67 12.63 11.56
C LEU A 50 -5.92 12.29 10.08
N ILE A 51 -5.66 13.25 9.18
CA ILE A 51 -5.83 13.04 7.74
C ILE A 51 -4.83 12.00 7.24
N SER A 52 -3.56 12.11 7.67
CA SER A 52 -2.53 11.12 7.38
C SER A 52 -2.94 9.71 7.82
N MET A 53 -3.48 9.56 9.03
CA MET A 53 -3.93 8.28 9.55
C MET A 53 -5.07 7.67 8.71
N ILE A 54 -6.07 8.47 8.32
CA ILE A 54 -7.19 8.01 7.47
C ILE A 54 -6.66 7.55 6.10
N LEU A 55 -5.79 8.34 5.47
CA LEU A 55 -5.22 8.00 4.16
C LEU A 55 -4.33 6.75 4.22
N ALA A 56 -3.54 6.61 5.29
CA ALA A 56 -2.73 5.41 5.50
C ALA A 56 -3.61 4.17 5.75
N ALA A 57 -4.74 4.32 6.43
CA ALA A 57 -5.70 3.23 6.60
C ALA A 57 -6.35 2.81 5.26
N ILE A 58 -6.68 3.77 4.39
CA ILE A 58 -7.16 3.47 3.03
C ILE A 58 -6.10 2.70 2.24
N ALA A 59 -4.84 3.16 2.27
CA ALA A 59 -3.73 2.45 1.63
C ALA A 59 -3.58 1.02 2.16
N PHE A 60 -3.70 0.83 3.48
CA PHE A 60 -3.60 -0.47 4.12
C PHE A 60 -4.71 -1.42 3.70
N LEU A 61 -5.96 -0.93 3.63
CA LEU A 61 -7.10 -1.73 3.20
C LEU A 61 -6.94 -2.19 1.75
N ILE A 62 -6.54 -1.28 0.85
CA ILE A 62 -6.33 -1.61 -0.56
C ILE A 62 -5.19 -2.62 -0.72
N ALA A 63 -4.03 -2.38 -0.09
CA ALA A 63 -2.90 -3.31 -0.14
C ALA A 63 -3.24 -4.66 0.51
N GLY A 64 -4.06 -4.67 1.56
CA GLY A 64 -4.54 -5.86 2.24
C GLY A 64 -5.44 -6.74 1.37
N THR A 65 -6.17 -6.17 0.41
CA THR A 65 -7.01 -6.97 -0.51
C THR A 65 -6.18 -7.96 -1.33
N PHE A 66 -4.92 -7.61 -1.66
CA PHE A 66 -4.02 -8.46 -2.42
C PHE A 66 -3.69 -9.78 -1.71
N PHE A 67 -3.76 -9.82 -0.38
CA PHE A 67 -3.53 -11.05 0.39
C PHE A 67 -4.53 -12.16 0.02
N PHE A 68 -5.74 -11.79 -0.39
CA PHE A 68 -6.80 -12.74 -0.72
C PHE A 68 -6.79 -13.18 -2.18
N TRP A 69 -5.90 -12.63 -3.00
CA TRP A 69 -5.82 -12.96 -4.41
C TRP A 69 -5.16 -14.31 -4.63
N LYS A 70 -5.76 -15.12 -5.50
CA LYS A 70 -5.22 -16.42 -5.91
C LYS A 70 -4.59 -16.38 -7.31
N GLU A 71 -4.98 -15.39 -8.10
CA GLU A 71 -4.61 -15.26 -9.51
C GLU A 71 -4.39 -13.79 -9.84
N ILE A 72 -3.51 -13.53 -10.79
CA ILE A 72 -3.16 -12.20 -11.30
C ILE A 72 -2.99 -12.28 -12.82
N LEU A 73 -3.19 -11.18 -13.54
CA LEU A 73 -2.95 -11.14 -14.97
C LEU A 73 -1.45 -11.32 -15.26
N ALA A 74 -1.07 -12.46 -15.84
CA ALA A 74 0.33 -12.82 -16.09
C ALA A 74 0.80 -12.48 -17.51
N ALA A 75 -0.11 -12.20 -18.43
CA ALA A 75 0.22 -11.72 -19.76
C ALA A 75 -0.91 -10.84 -20.33
N GLU A 76 -0.52 -9.89 -21.17
CA GLU A 76 -1.40 -8.90 -21.82
C GLU A 76 -2.48 -9.54 -22.73
N ASN A 77 -2.35 -10.82 -23.06
CA ASN A 77 -3.36 -11.59 -23.78
C ASN A 77 -4.50 -12.12 -22.88
N GLY A 78 -4.59 -11.63 -21.63
CA GLY A 78 -5.60 -12.04 -20.65
C GLY A 78 -5.30 -13.36 -19.94
N ARG A 79 -4.08 -13.91 -20.08
CA ARG A 79 -3.70 -15.15 -19.39
C ARG A 79 -3.47 -14.87 -17.91
N MET A 80 -4.26 -15.51 -17.07
CA MET A 80 -4.09 -15.47 -15.61
C MET A 80 -2.93 -16.37 -15.16
N GLY A 81 -2.12 -15.86 -14.24
CA GLY A 81 -1.11 -16.62 -13.50
C GLY A 81 -1.56 -16.83 -12.07
N ARG A 82 -1.25 -18.00 -11.52
CA ARG A 82 -1.60 -18.36 -10.15
C ARG A 82 -0.55 -17.86 -9.17
N ILE A 83 -0.99 -17.25 -8.08
CA ILE A 83 -0.13 -16.83 -6.98
C ILE A 83 0.06 -18.05 -6.07
N TYR A 84 1.30 -18.54 -5.97
CA TYR A 84 1.65 -19.66 -5.09
C TYR A 84 2.06 -19.20 -3.70
N SER A 85 2.77 -18.07 -3.61
CA SER A 85 3.20 -17.49 -2.34
C SER A 85 3.36 -15.98 -2.48
N LEU A 86 3.25 -15.27 -1.36
CA LEU A 86 3.54 -13.84 -1.27
C LEU A 86 4.95 -13.67 -0.73
N GLU A 87 5.75 -12.90 -1.46
CA GLU A 87 7.14 -12.65 -1.11
C GLU A 87 7.29 -11.64 0.04
N THR A 88 8.48 -11.64 0.64
CA THR A 88 8.85 -10.74 1.74
C THR A 88 8.59 -9.25 1.45
N GLY A 89 8.73 -8.82 0.19
CA GLY A 89 8.45 -7.44 -0.20
C GLY A 89 7.00 -7.02 0.00
N TYR A 90 6.04 -7.93 -0.15
CA TYR A 90 4.63 -7.65 0.15
C TYR A 90 4.43 -7.36 1.64
N PHE A 91 5.03 -8.18 2.51
CA PHE A 91 4.94 -7.98 3.96
C PHE A 91 5.65 -6.70 4.40
N LEU A 92 6.80 -6.37 3.79
CA LEU A 92 7.50 -5.11 4.06
C LEU A 92 6.65 -3.90 3.65
N TRP A 93 5.96 -3.99 2.52
CA TRP A 93 5.02 -2.96 2.05
C TRP A 93 3.88 -2.74 3.04
N ILE A 94 3.19 -3.81 3.46
CA ILE A 94 2.13 -3.75 4.48
C ILE A 94 2.65 -3.20 5.82
N ALA A 95 3.82 -3.66 6.26
CA ALA A 95 4.44 -3.22 7.51
C ALA A 95 4.77 -1.71 7.48
N SER A 96 5.24 -1.20 6.33
CA SER A 96 5.53 0.23 6.17
C SER A 96 4.27 1.11 6.32
N ILE A 97 3.14 0.65 5.78
CA ILE A 97 1.86 1.34 5.89
C ILE A 97 1.35 1.27 7.35
N ALA A 98 1.44 0.10 7.98
CA ALA A 98 1.08 -0.08 9.39
C ALA A 98 1.91 0.82 10.32
N PHE A 99 3.22 0.94 10.06
CA PHE A 99 4.11 1.83 10.79
C PHE A 99 3.69 3.30 10.66
N LEU A 100 3.27 3.74 9.46
CA LEU A 100 2.76 5.09 9.26
C LEU A 100 1.47 5.34 10.04
N ILE A 101 0.55 4.38 10.10
CA ILE A 101 -0.68 4.48 10.91
C ILE A 101 -0.32 4.66 12.39
N ALA A 102 0.55 3.80 12.93
CA ALA A 102 0.98 3.86 14.33
C ALA A 102 1.72 5.17 14.65
N GLY A 103 2.61 5.61 13.76
CA GLY A 103 3.34 6.87 13.89
C GLY A 103 2.41 8.08 13.88
N SER A 104 1.46 8.14 12.94
CA SER A 104 0.47 9.20 12.86
C SER A 104 -0.45 9.23 14.10
N LEU A 105 -0.83 8.06 14.64
CA LEU A 105 -1.59 7.98 15.88
C LEU A 105 -0.78 8.53 17.08
N TYR A 106 0.47 8.09 17.24
CA TYR A 106 1.36 8.56 18.31
C TYR A 106 1.55 10.09 18.27
N LEU A 107 1.82 10.63 17.07
CA LEU A 107 2.01 12.08 16.89
C LEU A 107 0.71 12.86 17.13
N SER A 108 -0.44 12.32 16.77
CA SER A 108 -1.75 12.93 17.03
C SER A 108 -2.02 13.06 18.54
N ILE A 109 -1.75 11.99 19.31
CA ILE A 109 -1.89 12.01 20.78
C ILE A 109 -0.92 13.02 21.40
N LYS A 110 0.36 12.98 20.99
CA LYS A 110 1.38 13.92 21.47
C LYS A 110 1.03 15.37 21.18
N SER A 111 0.54 15.66 19.98
CA SER A 111 0.13 17.01 19.57
C SER A 111 -1.02 17.54 20.42
N LYS A 112 -2.01 16.71 20.75
CA LYS A 112 -3.13 17.12 21.61
C LYS A 112 -2.67 17.44 23.03
N PHE A 113 -1.76 16.63 23.58
CA PHE A 113 -1.22 16.84 24.92
C PHE A 113 -0.43 18.16 25.04
N ILE A 114 0.39 18.48 24.02
CA ILE A 114 1.14 19.75 24.00
C ILE A 114 0.20 20.95 23.96
N ASN A 115 -0.82 20.93 23.10
CA ASN A 115 -1.77 22.05 23.00
C ASN A 115 -2.52 22.30 24.32
N HIS A 116 -2.89 21.25 25.05
CA HIS A 116 -3.55 21.37 26.35
C HIS A 116 -2.63 22.01 27.43
N LYS A 117 -1.31 21.78 27.35
CA LYS A 117 -0.35 22.35 28.32
C LYS A 117 -0.15 23.87 28.13
N PHE A 118 -0.42 24.41 26.95
CA PHE A 118 -0.28 25.85 26.65
C PHE A 118 -1.59 26.64 26.77
N SER A 119 -2.72 25.98 26.99
CA SER A 119 -4.04 26.64 27.17
C SER A 119 -4.49 26.70 28.64
N SER A 120 -3.62 26.34 29.58
CA SER A 120 -3.82 26.41 31.05
C SER A 120 -2.79 27.37 31.64
#